data_AF-A0AAJ1Q9Y5-F1
#
_entry.id   AF-A0AAJ1Q9Y5-F1
#
_cell.length_a   1.000
_cell.length_b   1.000
_cell.length_c   1.000
_cell.angle_alpha   90.00
_cell.angle_beta   90.00
_cell.angle_gamma   90.00
#
_symmetry.space_group_name_H-M   'P 1'
#
loop_
_entity.id
_entity.type
_entity.pdbx_description
1 polymer ?
#
loop_
_entity_poly.entity_id
_entity_poly.type
_entity_poly.pdbx_seq_one_letter_code
_entity_poly.pdbx_strand_id
1 'polypeptide(L)'
;LREDNADLRLTEIGRELGLVDDERWARFNEKLENIERERQRLKSTWVTPSAEAAAEVNAHLTAPLSREASGEDLLRRPEMTYEK
;
A
#
# COMPACT_ATOMS: atom_id res chain seq x y z
N LEU A 1 17.04 7.80 -5.91
CA LEU A 1 16.04 7.67 -6.99
C LEU A 1 15.83 6.19 -7.22
N ARG A 2 14.57 5.76 -7.22
CA ARG A 2 14.17 4.35 -7.30
C ARG A 2 13.57 4.13 -8.70
N GLU A 3 13.98 3.07 -9.39
CA GLU A 3 13.55 2.80 -10.77
C GLU A 3 12.05 2.50 -10.82
N ASP A 4 11.54 1.85 -9.79
CA ASP A 4 10.17 1.38 -9.58
C ASP A 4 9.10 2.48 -9.49
N ASN A 5 9.49 3.75 -9.31
CA ASN A 5 8.56 4.89 -9.23
C ASN A 5 8.74 5.92 -10.36
N ALA A 6 9.46 5.57 -11.43
CA ALA A 6 9.69 6.47 -12.55
C ALA A 6 8.37 6.85 -13.25
N ASP A 7 7.45 5.90 -13.39
CA ASP A 7 6.14 6.11 -14.00
C ASP A 7 5.28 7.10 -13.20
N LEU A 8 5.24 6.97 -11.88
CA LEU A 8 4.55 7.90 -10.97
C LEU A 8 5.06 9.34 -11.11
N ARG A 9 6.34 9.52 -11.45
CA ARG A 9 6.97 10.83 -11.54
C ARG A 9 6.92 11.46 -12.92
N LEU A 10 6.90 10.65 -13.98
CA LEU A 10 7.13 11.13 -15.35
C LEU A 10 5.94 10.94 -16.29
N THR A 11 4.99 10.06 -15.98
CA THR A 11 3.87 9.75 -16.90
C THR A 11 2.94 10.94 -17.10
N GLU A 12 2.67 11.71 -16.04
CA GLU A 12 1.85 12.93 -16.11
C GLU A 12 2.54 14.01 -16.97
N ILE A 13 3.84 14.24 -16.76
CA ILE A 13 4.63 15.16 -17.59
C ILE A 13 4.63 14.72 -19.06
N GLY A 14 4.81 13.42 -19.32
CA GLY A 14 4.74 12.86 -20.67
C GLY A 14 3.37 13.06 -21.33
N ARG A 15 2.28 13.04 -20.55
CA ARG A 15 0.93 13.31 -21.03
C ARG A 15 0.74 14.78 -21.40
N GLU A 16 1.20 15.69 -20.56
CA GLU A 16 1.17 17.13 -20.85
C GLU A 16 1.95 17.50 -22.12
N LEU A 17 3.05 16.79 -22.37
CA LEU A 17 3.87 16.95 -23.58
C LEU A 17 3.33 16.21 -24.81
N GLY A 18 2.20 15.50 -24.70
CA GLY A 18 1.60 14.73 -25.80
C GLY A 18 2.38 13.46 -26.18
N LEU A 19 3.31 13.00 -25.35
CA LEU A 19 4.13 11.80 -25.55
C LEU A 19 3.46 10.52 -25.01
N VAL A 20 2.43 10.67 -24.18
CA VAL A 20 1.65 9.57 -23.59
C VAL A 20 0.25 9.55 -24.19
N ASP A 21 -0.05 8.48 -24.92
CA ASP A 21 -1.37 8.23 -25.52
C ASP A 21 -2.45 7.91 -24.48
N ASP A 22 -3.71 7.89 -24.94
CA ASP A 22 -4.88 7.69 -24.09
C ASP A 22 -4.90 6.31 -23.41
N GLU A 23 -4.45 5.27 -24.11
CA GLU A 23 -4.44 3.91 -23.58
C GLU A 23 -3.43 3.78 -22.43
N ARG A 24 -2.21 4.28 -22.61
CA ARG A 24 -1.18 4.31 -21.56
C ARG A 24 -1.61 5.19 -20.39
N TRP A 25 -2.24 6.32 -20.67
CA TRP A 25 -2.78 7.20 -19.62
C TRP A 25 -3.88 6.51 -18.80
N ALA A 26 -4.81 5.81 -19.45
CA ALA A 26 -5.87 5.07 -18.78
C ALA A 26 -5.31 3.99 -17.84
N ARG A 27 -4.34 3.20 -18.31
CA ARG A 27 -3.67 2.16 -17.49
C ARG A 27 -2.91 2.77 -16.29
N PHE A 28 -2.27 3.92 -16.49
CA PHE A 28 -1.60 4.64 -15.41
C PHE A 28 -2.59 5.10 -14.32
N ASN A 29 -3.72 5.67 -14.72
CA ASN A 29 -4.76 6.08 -13.78
C ASN A 29 -5.39 4.89 -13.05
N GLU A 30 -5.66 3.79 -13.75
CA GLU A 30 -6.19 2.57 -13.13
C GLU A 30 -5.22 2.03 -12.06
N LYS A 31 -3.92 2.01 -12.37
CA LYS A 31 -2.88 1.64 -11.39
C LYS A 31 -2.93 2.55 -10.16
N LEU A 32 -3.00 3.87 -10.36
CA LEU A 32 -3.07 4.83 -9.26
C LEU A 32 -4.32 4.63 -8.39
N GLU A 33 -5.47 4.41 -9.02
CA GLU A 33 -6.73 4.17 -8.31
C GLU A 33 -6.66 2.89 -7.47
N ASN A 34 -6.10 1.81 -8.04
CA ASN A 34 -5.92 0.55 -7.33
C ASN A 34 -5.01 0.70 -6.11
N ILE A 35 -3.89 1.44 -6.24
CA ILE A 35 -2.99 1.73 -5.13
C ILE A 35 -3.72 2.52 -4.04
N GLU A 36 -4.47 3.56 -4.41
CA GLU A 36 -5.17 4.39 -3.42
C GLU A 36 -6.26 3.59 -2.72
N ARG A 37 -7.05 2.81 -3.46
CA ARG A 37 -8.09 1.94 -2.89
C ARG A 37 -7.50 0.95 -1.90
N GLU A 38 -6.38 0.33 -2.24
CA GLU A 38 -5.71 -0.60 -1.35
C GLU A 38 -5.14 0.09 -0.10
N ARG A 39 -4.57 1.28 -0.27
CA ARG A 39 -4.11 2.11 0.86
C ARG A 39 -5.27 2.47 1.80
N GLN A 40 -6.43 2.82 1.26
CA GLN A 40 -7.63 3.10 2.05
C GLN A 40 -8.12 1.84 2.79
N ARG A 41 -8.15 0.69 2.10
CA ARG A 41 -8.51 -0.60 2.71
C ARG A 41 -7.61 -0.89 3.92
N LEU A 42 -6.30 -0.78 3.76
CA LEU A 42 -5.31 -1.02 4.82
C LEU A 42 -5.46 -0.04 6.00
N LYS A 43 -5.73 1.23 5.75
CA LYS A 43 -6.03 2.23 6.79
C LYS A 43 -7.32 1.94 7.56
N SER A 44 -8.31 1.38 6.87
CA SER A 44 -9.61 1.03 7.47
C SER A 44 -9.63 -0.35 8.15
N THR A 45 -8.60 -1.17 7.92
CA THR A 45 -8.49 -2.50 8.53
C THR A 45 -7.75 -2.38 9.85
N TRP A 46 -8.42 -2.67 10.96
CA TRP A 46 -7.86 -2.53 12.30
C TRP A 46 -7.72 -3.89 12.97
N VAL A 47 -6.59 -4.08 13.66
CA VAL A 47 -6.35 -5.24 14.51
C VAL A 47 -6.19 -4.74 15.94
N THR A 48 -7.06 -5.23 16.82
CA THR A 48 -6.99 -4.93 18.25
C THR A 48 -6.33 -6.10 18.98
N PRO A 49 -5.52 -5.87 20.03
CA PRO A 49 -4.82 -6.94 20.75
C PRO A 49 -5.73 -8.03 21.33
N SER A 50 -7.00 -7.71 21.59
CA SER A 50 -8.00 -8.64 22.13
C SER A 50 -8.76 -9.44 21.07
N ALA A 51 -8.61 -9.10 19.79
CA ALA A 51 -9.27 -9.83 18.71
C ALA A 51 -8.57 -11.17 18.44
N GLU A 52 -9.33 -12.19 18.01
CA GLU A 52 -8.76 -13.48 17.60
C GLU A 52 -7.74 -13.33 16.47
N ALA A 53 -7.99 -12.38 15.54
CA ALA A 53 -7.06 -12.05 14.45
C ALA A 53 -5.69 -11.54 14.93
N ALA A 54 -5.59 -11.03 16.16
CA ALA A 54 -4.30 -10.60 16.71
C ALA A 54 -3.35 -11.79 16.96
N ALA A 55 -3.86 -13.01 17.15
CA ALA A 55 -3.00 -14.19 17.33
C ALA A 55 -2.16 -14.47 16.09
N GLU A 56 -2.76 -14.39 14.90
CA GLU A 56 -2.08 -14.57 13.61
C GLU A 56 -1.07 -13.46 13.37
N VAL A 57 -1.45 -12.20 13.60
CA VAL A 57 -0.52 -11.06 13.47
C VAL A 57 0.64 -11.18 14.46
N ASN A 58 0.37 -11.54 15.72
CA ASN A 58 1.41 -11.69 16.75
C ASN A 58 2.39 -12.83 16.44
N ALA A 59 2.01 -13.83 15.65
CA ALA A 59 2.93 -14.90 15.22
C ALA A 59 4.04 -14.39 14.29
N HIS A 60 3.80 -13.27 13.60
CA HIS A 60 4.77 -12.64 12.70
C HIS A 60 5.55 -11.50 13.36
N LEU A 61 5.13 -11.02 14.54
CA LEU A 61 5.79 -9.92 15.24
C LEU A 61 6.82 -10.41 16.26
N THR A 62 7.90 -9.65 16.41
CA THR A 62 8.92 -9.88 17.46
C THR A 62 8.35 -9.68 18.88
N ALA A 63 7.33 -8.84 19.01
CA ALA A 63 6.61 -8.61 20.26
C ALA A 63 5.10 -8.46 19.98
N PRO A 64 4.22 -8.95 20.89
CA PRO A 64 2.78 -8.84 20.70
C PRO A 64 2.31 -7.39 20.53
N LEU A 65 1.21 -7.20 19.81
CA LEU A 65 0.51 -5.93 19.72
C LEU A 65 0.13 -5.42 21.11
N SER A 66 0.66 -4.26 21.48
CA SER A 66 0.36 -3.59 22.75
C SER A 66 -0.83 -2.63 22.67
N ARG A 67 -1.14 -2.17 21.46
CA ARG A 67 -2.26 -1.29 21.13
C ARG A 67 -2.84 -1.68 19.78
N GLU A 68 -4.03 -1.17 19.48
CA GLU A 68 -4.61 -1.30 18.15
C GLU A 68 -3.68 -0.72 17.07
N ALA A 69 -3.66 -1.38 15.91
CA ALA A 69 -2.88 -0.97 14.76
C ALA A 69 -3.69 -1.18 13.49
N SER A 70 -3.56 -0.25 12.55
CA SER A 70 -4.11 -0.42 11.20
C SER A 70 -3.23 -1.36 10.36
N GLY A 71 -3.78 -1.91 9.28
CA GLY A 71 -3.00 -2.67 8.30
C GLY A 71 -1.83 -1.85 7.73
N GLU A 72 -2.02 -0.54 7.56
CA GLU A 72 -0.93 0.37 7.14
C GLU A 72 0.17 0.44 8.21
N ASP A 73 -0.19 0.53 9.49
CA ASP A 73 0.79 0.56 10.58
C ASP A 73 1.54 -0.77 10.73
N LEU A 74 0.87 -1.89 10.47
CA LEU A 74 1.50 -3.20 10.46
C LEU A 74 2.54 -3.31 9.34
N LEU A 75 2.22 -2.90 8.11
CA LEU A 75 3.16 -2.94 6.98
C LEU A 75 4.38 -2.03 7.09
N ARG A 76 4.33 -1.01 7.97
CA ARG A 76 5.51 -0.19 8.28
C ARG A 76 6.51 -0.90 9.19
N ARG A 77 6.12 -2.01 9.81
CA ARG A 77 7.02 -2.81 10.66
C ARG A 77 7.95 -3.65 9.78
N PRO A 78 9.26 -3.70 10.08
CA PRO A 78 10.22 -4.42 9.24
C PRO A 78 9.98 -5.94 9.18
N GLU A 79 9.22 -6.49 10.12
CA GLU A 79 8.86 -7.91 10.19
C GLU A 79 7.67 -8.29 9.29
N MET A 80 6.92 -7.29 8.81
CA MET A 80 5.70 -7.48 8.01
C MET A 80 5.95 -7.19 6.53
N THR A 81 5.21 -7.88 5.67
CA THR A 81 5.23 -7.67 4.21
C THR A 81 3.81 -7.74 3.67
N TYR A 82 3.51 -7.20 2.50
CA TYR A 82 2.12 -7.24 2.00
C TYR A 82 1.53 -8.67 1.86
N GLU A 83 2.38 -9.67 1.64
CA GLU A 83 1.97 -11.08 1.50
C GLU A 83 1.79 -11.82 2.84
N LYS A 84 2.20 -11.22 3.97
CA LYS A 84 2.21 -11.83 5.31
C LYS A 84 1.49 -10.93 6.30
#